data_AF-A0A1F3AHJ9-F1
#
_entry.id   AF-A0A1F3AHJ9-F1
#
_cell.length_a   1.000
_cell.length_b   1.000
_cell.length_c   1.000
_cell.angle_alpha   90.00
_cell.angle_beta   90.00
_cell.angle_gamma   90.00
#
_symmetry.space_group_name_H-M   'P 1'
#
loop_
_entity.id
_entity.type
_entity.pdbx_description
1 polymer ?
#
loop_
_entity_poly.entity_id
_entity_poly.type
_entity_poly.pdbx_seq_one_letter_code
_entity_poly.pdbx_strand_id
1 'polypeptide(L)'
;MRVVLLVVGWFLSLGAVLNALFAVIALWFIAQGQFAEPLLSVEALFRDHVPFMMWTKSAAAAILPAHLAEFFFAAPALVIFPLRAAVAGALGYLALKAAARMSQSASR
;
A
#
# COMPACT_ATOMS: atom_id res chain seq x y z
N MET A 1 -2.61 -9.95 23.09
CA MET A 1 -3.35 -9.03 22.20
C MET A 1 -2.63 -7.71 21.93
N ARG A 2 -2.12 -6.98 22.94
CA ARG A 2 -1.37 -5.72 22.72
C ARG A 2 -0.21 -5.85 21.72
N VAL A 3 0.62 -6.88 21.86
CA VAL A 3 1.77 -7.11 20.96
C VAL A 3 1.33 -7.30 19.51
N VAL A 4 0.25 -8.06 19.28
CA VAL A 4 -0.31 -8.27 17.93
C VAL A 4 -0.75 -6.95 17.31
N LEU A 5 -1.45 -6.10 18.06
CA LEU A 5 -1.88 -4.78 17.58
C LEU A 5 -0.72 -3.83 17.30
N LEU A 6 0.36 -3.90 18.09
CA LEU A 6 1.58 -3.13 17.83
C LEU A 6 2.24 -3.58 16.52
N VAL A 7 2.39 -4.89 16.33
CA VAL A 7 2.97 -5.46 15.10
C VAL A 7 2.13 -5.06 13.89
N VAL A 8 0.82 -5.30 13.92
CA VAL A 8 -0.11 -4.91 12.85
C VAL A 8 -0.06 -3.41 12.59
N GLY A 9 -0.09 -2.60 13.65
CA GLY A 9 -0.06 -1.13 13.55
C GLY A 9 1.22 -0.61 12.90
N TRP A 10 2.37 -1.19 13.22
CA TRP A 10 3.65 -0.84 12.59
C TRP A 10 3.72 -1.30 11.13
N PHE A 11 3.31 -2.53 10.81
CA PHE A 11 3.29 -3.01 9.43
C PHE A 11 2.38 -2.17 8.54
N LEU A 12 1.20 -1.81 9.04
CA LEU A 12 0.27 -0.94 8.30
C LEU A 12 0.82 0.48 8.11
N SER A 13 1.45 1.05 9.14
CA SER A 13 2.09 2.37 9.05
C SER A 13 3.25 2.37 8.05
N LEU A 14 4.10 1.35 8.09
CA LEU A 14 5.20 1.19 7.13
C LEU A 14 4.66 0.99 5.71
N GLY A 15 3.62 0.17 5.56
CA GLY A 15 2.91 -0.01 4.31
C GLY A 15 2.35 1.31 3.77
N ALA A 16 1.80 2.17 4.62
CA ALA A 16 1.28 3.47 4.22
C ALA A 16 2.37 4.37 3.63
N VAL A 17 3.55 4.41 4.26
CA VAL A 17 4.72 5.17 3.77
C VAL A 17 5.20 4.63 2.43
N LEU A 18 5.30 3.29 2.28
CA LEU A 18 5.69 2.68 1.01
C LEU A 18 4.69 3.00 -0.11
N ASN A 19 3.39 2.95 0.17
CA ASN A 19 2.37 3.34 -0.80
C ASN A 19 2.48 4.82 -1.18
N ALA A 20 2.71 5.72 -0.21
CA ALA A 20 2.93 7.13 -0.49
C ALA A 20 4.16 7.36 -1.38
N LEU A 21 5.26 6.63 -1.13
CA LEU A 21 6.45 6.66 -1.97
C LEU A 21 6.15 6.22 -3.41
N PHE A 22 5.38 5.14 -3.59
CA PHE A 22 4.96 4.71 -4.93
C PHE A 22 4.07 5.72 -5.65
N ALA A 23 3.22 6.44 -4.93
CA ALA A 23 2.44 7.53 -5.51
C ALA A 23 3.36 8.66 -6.04
N VAL A 24 4.40 9.02 -5.27
CA VAL A 24 5.39 10.02 -5.69
C VAL A 24 6.19 9.53 -6.90
N ILE A 25 6.62 8.26 -6.91
CA ILE A 25 7.33 7.66 -8.04
C ILE A 25 6.46 7.66 -9.30
N ALA A 26 5.18 7.27 -9.18
CA ALA A 26 4.24 7.31 -10.30
C ALA A 26 4.07 8.74 -10.84
N LEU A 27 3.91 9.73 -9.94
CA LEU A 27 3.80 11.13 -10.32
C LEU A 27 5.06 11.63 -11.03
N TRP A 28 6.23 11.24 -10.53
CA TRP A 28 7.52 11.61 -11.09
C TRP A 28 7.65 11.14 -12.55
N PHE A 29 7.37 9.88 -12.83
CA PHE A 29 7.47 9.38 -14.20
C PHE A 29 6.40 9.98 -15.13
N ILE A 30 5.20 10.26 -14.62
CA ILE A 30 4.14 10.94 -15.38
C ILE A 30 4.60 12.35 -15.76
N ALA A 31 5.22 13.09 -14.83
CA ALA A 31 5.75 14.41 -15.09
C ALA A 31 6.90 14.42 -16.12
N GLN A 32 7.64 13.32 -16.24
CA GLN A 32 8.69 13.17 -17.25
C GLN A 32 8.17 12.81 -18.66
N GLY A 33 6.86 12.59 -18.81
CA GLY A 33 6.27 12.21 -20.11
C GLY A 33 6.72 10.84 -20.61
N GLN A 34 7.20 9.97 -19.73
CA GLN A 34 7.73 8.64 -20.08
C GLN A 34 6.63 7.58 -20.32
N PHE A 35 5.38 7.99 -20.53
CA PHE A 35 4.25 7.08 -20.71
C PHE A 35 3.46 7.38 -21.98
N ALA A 36 3.18 6.32 -22.73
CA ALA A 36 2.31 6.37 -23.90
C ALA A 36 0.82 6.40 -23.54
N GLU A 37 0.45 5.90 -22.36
CA GLU A 37 -0.94 5.83 -21.91
C GLU A 37 -1.29 6.96 -20.91
N PRO A 38 -2.51 7.54 -21.02
CA PRO A 38 -2.93 8.66 -20.18
C PRO A 38 -3.08 8.32 -18.70
N LEU A 39 -3.14 7.03 -18.34
CA LEU A 39 -3.27 6.54 -16.97
C LEU A 39 -2.24 5.43 -16.74
N LEU A 40 -1.12 5.78 -16.10
CA LEU A 40 -0.13 4.81 -15.66
C LEU A 40 -0.76 3.79 -14.71
N SER A 41 -0.90 2.54 -15.14
CA SER A 41 -1.38 1.44 -14.30
C SER A 41 -0.32 1.00 -13.30
N VAL A 42 -0.74 0.37 -12.20
CA VAL A 42 0.18 -0.23 -11.21
C VAL A 42 1.06 -1.29 -11.88
N GLU A 43 0.50 -2.09 -12.78
CA GLU A 43 1.25 -3.09 -13.51
C GLU A 43 2.30 -2.49 -14.43
N ALA A 44 1.97 -1.45 -15.22
CA ALA A 44 2.94 -0.81 -16.09
C ALA A 44 4.04 -0.10 -15.29
N LEU A 45 3.69 0.58 -14.18
CA LEU A 45 4.67 1.15 -13.27
C LEU A 45 5.65 0.08 -12.76
N PHE A 46 5.14 -1.05 -12.30
CA PHE A 46 5.99 -2.11 -11.77
C PHE A 46 6.79 -2.78 -12.87
N ARG A 47 6.19 -3.11 -14.00
CA ARG A 47 6.91 -3.78 -15.09
C ARG A 47 8.05 -2.93 -15.64
N ASP A 48 7.79 -1.64 -15.89
CA ASP A 48 8.67 -0.81 -16.70
C ASP A 48 9.63 0.04 -15.85
N HIS A 49 9.26 0.36 -14.60
CA HIS A 49 10.01 1.29 -13.75
C HIS A 49 10.45 0.69 -12.42
N VAL A 50 9.73 -0.32 -11.92
CA VAL A 50 10.04 -0.97 -10.62
C VAL A 50 9.91 -2.51 -10.73
N PRO A 51 10.67 -3.17 -11.62
CA PRO A 51 10.45 -4.58 -11.96
C PRO A 51 10.63 -5.53 -10.77
N PHE A 52 11.46 -5.13 -9.80
CA PHE A 52 11.62 -5.89 -8.57
C PHE A 52 10.31 -5.98 -7.77
N MET A 53 9.32 -5.11 -7.96
CA MET A 53 8.01 -5.20 -7.29
C MET A 53 7.03 -6.15 -7.97
N MET A 54 7.37 -6.75 -9.13
CA MET A 54 6.48 -7.67 -9.84
C MET A 54 6.14 -8.94 -9.05
N TRP A 55 6.97 -9.35 -8.08
CA TRP A 55 6.63 -10.48 -7.20
C TRP A 55 5.35 -10.23 -6.40
N THR A 56 4.99 -8.97 -6.15
CA THR A 56 3.75 -8.61 -5.44
C THR A 56 2.51 -9.02 -6.21
N LYS A 57 2.58 -9.13 -7.55
CA LYS A 57 1.49 -9.65 -8.39
C LYS A 57 1.26 -11.12 -8.14
N SER A 58 2.34 -11.91 -8.10
CA SER A 58 2.29 -13.33 -7.76
C SER A 58 1.79 -13.56 -6.32
N ALA A 59 2.26 -12.74 -5.37
CA ALA A 59 1.79 -12.80 -4.00
C ALA A 59 0.30 -12.45 -3.88
N ALA A 60 -0.18 -11.44 -4.61
CA ALA A 60 -1.59 -11.08 -4.66
C ALA A 60 -2.44 -12.20 -5.26
N ALA A 61 -1.99 -12.82 -6.36
CA ALA A 61 -2.69 -13.93 -6.99
C ALA A 61 -2.78 -15.18 -6.10
N ALA A 62 -1.86 -15.34 -5.13
CA ALA A 62 -1.90 -16.44 -4.17
C ALA A 62 -2.88 -16.23 -3.01
N ILE A 63 -3.22 -14.97 -2.69
CA ILE A 63 -4.00 -14.62 -1.48
C ILE A 63 -5.40 -14.11 -1.85
N LEU A 64 -5.53 -13.40 -2.96
CA LEU A 64 -6.76 -12.75 -3.40
C LEU A 64 -7.43 -13.52 -4.54
N PRO A 65 -8.77 -13.47 -4.65
CA PRO A 65 -9.48 -13.84 -5.87
C PRO A 65 -8.88 -13.17 -7.11
N ALA A 66 -8.81 -13.90 -8.22
CA ALA A 66 -8.18 -13.44 -9.46
C ALA A 66 -8.68 -12.06 -9.92
N HIS A 67 -10.00 -11.84 -9.92
CA HIS A 67 -10.61 -10.57 -10.32
C HIS A 67 -10.17 -9.38 -9.45
N LEU A 68 -9.90 -9.58 -8.15
CA LEU A 68 -9.40 -8.52 -7.29
C LEU A 68 -7.94 -8.23 -7.56
N ALA A 69 -7.12 -9.27 -7.73
CA ALA A 69 -5.71 -9.09 -8.08
C ALA A 69 -5.58 -8.32 -9.40
N GLU A 70 -6.29 -8.76 -10.44
CA GLU A 70 -6.30 -8.09 -11.76
C GLU A 70 -6.78 -6.64 -11.64
N PHE A 71 -7.85 -6.38 -10.88
CA PHE A 71 -8.33 -5.02 -10.64
C PHE A 71 -7.26 -4.11 -10.02
N PHE A 72 -6.55 -4.58 -9.00
CA PHE A 72 -5.50 -3.78 -8.34
C PHE A 72 -4.34 -3.44 -9.28
N PHE A 73 -3.93 -4.38 -10.13
CA PHE A 73 -2.79 -4.20 -11.03
C PHE A 73 -3.15 -3.42 -12.30
N ALA A 74 -4.40 -3.51 -12.77
CA ALA A 74 -4.90 -2.73 -13.90
C ALA A 74 -5.24 -1.27 -13.52
N ALA A 75 -5.51 -1.00 -12.24
CA ALA A 75 -5.95 0.32 -11.81
C ALA A 75 -4.85 1.39 -11.89
N PRO A 76 -5.22 2.68 -12.04
CA PRO A 76 -4.26 3.78 -12.12
C PRO A 76 -3.44 3.91 -10.82
N ALA A 77 -2.11 3.96 -10.96
CA ALA A 77 -1.18 4.04 -9.85
C ALA A 77 -1.41 5.29 -8.98
N LEU A 78 -1.68 6.44 -9.60
CA LEU A 78 -1.98 7.69 -8.90
C LEU A 78 -3.29 7.68 -8.11
N VAL A 79 -4.18 6.71 -8.36
CA VAL A 79 -5.41 6.56 -7.59
C VAL A 79 -5.21 5.52 -6.49
N ILE A 80 -4.65 4.36 -6.83
CA ILE A 80 -4.52 3.23 -5.92
C ILE A 80 -3.51 3.49 -4.81
N PHE A 81 -2.33 4.04 -5.11
CA PHE A 81 -1.31 4.21 -4.09
C PHE A 81 -1.70 5.22 -3.01
N PRO A 82 -2.23 6.42 -3.33
CA PRO A 82 -2.72 7.34 -2.31
C PRO A 82 -3.88 6.75 -1.48
N LEU A 83 -4.82 6.06 -2.13
CA LEU A 83 -5.92 5.40 -1.43
C LEU A 83 -5.41 4.35 -0.44
N ARG A 84 -4.47 3.49 -0.88
CA ARG A 84 -3.86 2.47 -0.02
C ARG A 84 -3.05 3.10 1.11
N ALA A 85 -2.35 4.20 0.86
CA ALA A 85 -1.62 4.93 1.89
C ALA A 85 -2.58 5.48 2.97
N ALA A 86 -3.69 6.09 2.55
CA ALA A 86 -4.70 6.62 3.48
C ALA A 86 -5.36 5.51 4.31
N VAL A 87 -5.80 4.41 3.67
CA VAL A 87 -6.43 3.28 4.36
C VAL A 87 -5.45 2.60 5.31
N ALA A 88 -4.24 2.29 4.86
CA ALA A 88 -3.22 1.65 5.71
C ALA A 88 -2.81 2.55 6.87
N GLY A 89 -2.66 3.85 6.64
CA GLY A 89 -2.33 4.83 7.68
C GLY A 89 -3.44 4.94 8.73
N ALA A 90 -4.71 5.03 8.29
CA ALA A 90 -5.85 5.08 9.19
C ALA A 90 -5.96 3.80 10.05
N LEU A 91 -5.86 2.63 9.42
CA LEU A 91 -5.92 1.35 10.14
C LEU A 91 -4.72 1.15 11.07
N GLY A 92 -3.52 1.53 10.63
CA GLY A 92 -2.30 1.50 11.44
C GLY A 92 -2.42 2.39 12.68
N TYR A 93 -2.88 3.63 12.51
CA TYR A 93 -3.15 4.55 13.60
C TYR A 93 -4.17 3.96 14.60
N LEU A 94 -5.28 3.41 14.11
CA LEU A 94 -6.30 2.79 14.96
C LEU A 94 -5.75 1.59 15.76
N ALA A 95 -4.95 0.73 15.12
CA ALA A 95 -4.32 -0.41 15.77
C ALA A 95 -3.34 0.02 16.88
N LEU A 96 -2.49 1.01 16.60
CA LEU A 96 -1.54 1.55 17.58
C LEU A 96 -2.26 2.24 18.74
N LYS A 97 -3.33 3.00 18.45
CA LYS A 97 -4.17 3.64 19.48
C LYS A 97 -4.86 2.61 20.37
N ALA A 98 -5.39 1.53 19.80
CA ALA A 98 -5.97 0.43 20.57
C ALA A 98 -4.91 -0.24 21.46
N ALA A 99 -3.72 -0.51 20.93
CA ALA A 99 -2.62 -1.08 21.71
C ALA A 99 -2.17 -0.17 22.88
N ALA A 100 -2.16 1.15 22.68
CA ALA A 100 -1.83 2.12 23.72
C ALA A 100 -2.86 2.14 24.85
N ARG A 101 -4.16 2.09 24.52
CA ARG A 101 -5.24 2.02 25.53
C ARG A 101 -5.15 0.78 26.41
N MET A 102 -4.78 -0.37 25.85
CA MET A 102 -4.57 -1.60 26.62
C MET A 102 -3.41 -1.49 27.62
N SER A 103 -2.40 -0.68 27.32
CA SER A 103 -1.31 -0.42 28.27
C SER A 103 -1.77 0.40 29.48
N GLN A 104 -2.65 1.38 29.26
CA GLN A 104 -3.15 2.26 30.32
C GLN A 104 -4.16 1.57 31.24
N SER A 105 -4.91 0.59 30.71
CA SER A 105 -5.83 -0.22 31.50
C SER A 105 -5.13 -1.27 32.37
N ALA A 106 -3.87 -1.63 32.07
CA ALA A 106 -3.09 -2.59 32.85
C ALA A 106 -2.28 -1.92 33.99
N SER A 107 -2.16 -0.59 33.98
CA SER A 107 -1.46 0.21 34.99
C SER A 107 -2.40 0.92 35.97
N ARG A 108 -3.71 0.63 35.90
CA ARG A 108 -4.74 1.03 36.86
C ARG A 108 -5.24 -0.21 37.56
#